data_AF-A0A8S0TCT2-F1
#
_entry.id   AF-A0A8S0TCT2-F1
#
_cell.length_a   1.000
_cell.length_b   1.000
_cell.length_c   1.000
_cell.angle_alpha   90.00
_cell.angle_beta   90.00
_cell.angle_gamma   90.00
#
_symmetry.space_group_name_H-M   'P 1'
#
loop_
_entity.id
_entity.type
_entity.pdbx_description
1 polymer ?
#
loop_
_entity_poly.entity_id
_entity_poly.type
_entity_poly.pdbx_seq_one_letter_code
_entity_poly.pdbx_strand_id
1 'polypeptide(L)'
;MKHSKATRMAAPRSSIDIWSVQCEDCLKWRIIPTQEEYEEIRRKIVEDPFVCSKKSNISCKDPADMEYDNSRVWVVDKPNLPKTPPGFHRDLVLRKDFSKLDCYYFAPNGRKFRAGTEVASFLKENPEYKDLSTSDFSFSVPKVMMNTVPVDAAKVESSGGSKRKFSFVK
;
A
#
# COMPACT_ATOMS: atom_id res chain seq x y z
N MET A 1 -31.73 -21.78 22.97
CA MET A 1 -30.43 -21.97 22.29
C MET A 1 -29.85 -20.60 21.97
N LYS A 2 -28.71 -20.23 22.58
CA LYS A 2 -28.08 -18.92 22.35
C LYS A 2 -27.21 -19.04 21.09
N HIS A 3 -27.60 -18.39 19.99
CA HIS A 3 -26.76 -18.31 18.81
C HIS A 3 -25.64 -17.29 19.06
N SER A 4 -24.42 -17.80 19.28
CA SER A 4 -23.21 -16.98 19.32
C SER A 4 -22.97 -16.37 17.94
N LYS A 5 -23.11 -15.05 17.84
CA LYS A 5 -22.79 -14.30 16.63
C LYS A 5 -21.26 -14.25 16.52
N ALA A 6 -20.70 -15.03 15.60
CA ALA A 6 -19.29 -14.95 15.26
C ALA A 6 -19.01 -13.52 14.74
N THR A 7 -18.24 -12.76 15.52
CA THR A 7 -17.70 -11.47 15.08
C THR A 7 -16.73 -11.76 13.94
N ARG A 8 -17.20 -11.63 12.69
CA ARG A 8 -16.32 -11.55 11.53
C ARG A 8 -15.39 -10.36 11.77
N MET A 9 -14.12 -10.61 12.05
CA MET A 9 -13.11 -9.57 12.10
C MET A 9 -13.12 -8.89 10.74
N ALA A 10 -13.61 -7.64 10.70
CA ALA A 10 -13.57 -6.85 9.50
C ALA A 10 -12.10 -6.69 9.11
N ALA A 11 -11.74 -7.15 7.91
CA ALA A 11 -10.41 -6.93 7.36
C ALA A 11 -10.08 -5.42 7.46
N PRO A 12 -8.88 -5.04 7.92
CA PRO A 12 -8.45 -3.65 7.93
C PRO A 12 -8.63 -3.09 6.51
N ARG A 13 -9.39 -2.00 6.38
CA ARG A 13 -9.54 -1.31 5.09
C ARG A 13 -8.24 -0.59 4.80
N SER A 14 -7.36 -1.23 4.04
CA SER A 14 -6.28 -0.53 3.38
C SER A 14 -6.85 0.63 2.59
N SER A 15 -6.21 1.80 2.72
CA SER A 15 -6.56 2.93 1.89
C SER A 15 -6.16 2.70 0.43
N ILE A 16 -5.24 1.79 0.12
CA ILE A 16 -4.80 1.57 -1.27
C ILE A 16 -5.84 0.74 -2.03
N ASP A 17 -6.41 1.32 -3.08
CA ASP A 17 -7.39 0.64 -3.93
C ASP A 17 -6.76 0.15 -5.25
N ILE A 18 -5.67 0.78 -5.73
CA ILE A 18 -5.02 0.45 -7.00
C ILE A 18 -3.51 0.42 -6.82
N TRP A 19 -2.86 -0.64 -7.32
CA TRP A 19 -1.41 -0.74 -7.44
C TRP A 19 -1.01 -0.45 -8.88
N SER A 20 0.02 0.38 -9.06
CA SER A 20 0.50 0.77 -10.37
C SER A 20 2.02 0.91 -10.39
N VAL A 21 2.59 0.84 -11.58
CA VAL A 21 4.01 1.07 -11.80
C VAL A 21 4.21 1.85 -13.10
N GLN A 22 5.18 2.75 -13.10
CA GLN A 22 5.53 3.50 -14.30
C GLN A 22 6.52 2.69 -15.15
N CYS A 23 6.24 2.58 -16.44
CA CYS A 23 7.18 2.03 -17.41
C CYS A 23 8.39 2.95 -17.58
N GLU A 24 9.61 2.43 -17.48
CA GLU A 24 10.85 3.19 -17.68
C GLU A 24 10.96 3.73 -19.12
N ASP A 25 10.61 2.92 -20.12
CA ASP A 25 10.80 3.29 -21.55
C ASP A 25 9.84 4.37 -22.05
N CYS A 26 8.58 4.33 -21.60
CA CYS A 26 7.50 5.16 -22.17
C CYS A 26 6.74 5.99 -21.15
N LEU A 27 7.10 5.89 -19.87
CA LEU A 27 6.56 6.66 -18.75
C LEU A 27 5.05 6.49 -18.51
N LYS A 28 4.40 5.56 -19.20
CA LYS A 28 2.99 5.20 -18.99
C LYS A 28 2.81 4.40 -17.71
N TRP A 29 1.74 4.68 -16.98
CA TRP A 29 1.37 3.94 -15.77
C TRP A 29 0.61 2.66 -16.14
N ARG A 30 1.04 1.54 -15.56
CA ARG A 30 0.45 0.21 -15.72
C ARG A 30 -0.15 -0.24 -14.39
N ILE A 31 -1.37 -0.75 -14.43
CA ILE A 31 -2.03 -1.34 -13.26
C ILE A 31 -1.39 -2.70 -12.98
N ILE A 32 -1.03 -2.92 -11.73
CA ILE A 32 -0.57 -4.20 -11.20
C ILE A 32 -1.74 -4.85 -10.43
N PRO A 33 -2.19 -6.06 -10.83
CA PRO A 33 -3.42 -6.64 -10.27
C PRO A 33 -3.37 -6.95 -8.77
N THR A 34 -2.18 -7.22 -8.21
CA THR A 34 -2.04 -7.69 -6.83
C THR A 34 -0.98 -6.89 -6.06
N GLN A 35 -1.14 -6.81 -4.75
CA GLN A 35 -0.13 -6.19 -3.88
C GLN A 35 1.19 -6.96 -3.95
N GLU A 36 1.13 -8.28 -3.99
CA GLU A 36 2.30 -9.17 -3.99
C GLU A 36 3.17 -8.96 -5.23
N GLU A 37 2.56 -8.81 -6.40
CA GLU A 37 3.26 -8.50 -7.66
C GLU A 37 3.83 -7.07 -7.63
N TYR A 38 3.09 -6.10 -7.10
CA TYR A 38 3.59 -4.75 -6.93
C TYR A 38 4.80 -4.70 -6.00
N GLU A 39 4.74 -5.39 -4.86
CA GLU A 39 5.85 -5.45 -3.91
C GLU A 39 7.07 -6.17 -4.48
N GLU A 40 6.85 -7.19 -5.32
CA GLU A 40 7.93 -7.86 -6.06
C GLU A 40 8.65 -6.90 -7.00
N ILE A 41 7.90 -6.15 -7.82
CA ILE A 41 8.45 -5.14 -8.73
C ILE A 41 9.18 -4.05 -7.93
N ARG A 42 8.52 -3.47 -6.91
CA ARG A 42 9.07 -2.39 -6.08
C ARG A 42 10.37 -2.77 -5.39
N ARG A 43 10.48 -4.01 -4.88
CA ARG A 43 11.67 -4.49 -4.15
C ARG A 43 12.94 -4.39 -4.98
N LYS A 44 12.83 -4.55 -6.31
CA LYS A 44 13.97 -4.59 -7.23
C LYS A 44 13.95 -3.45 -8.25
N ILE A 45 13.11 -2.44 -8.08
CA ILE A 45 12.81 -1.45 -9.14
C ILE A 45 14.05 -0.68 -9.64
N VAL A 46 15.08 -0.52 -8.79
CA VAL A 46 16.33 0.15 -9.19
C VAL A 46 17.23 -0.76 -10.03
N GLU A 47 17.27 -2.05 -9.70
CA GLU A 47 18.14 -3.03 -10.37
C GLU A 47 17.46 -3.64 -11.60
N ASP A 48 16.14 -3.78 -11.55
CA ASP A 48 15.30 -4.38 -12.58
C ASP A 48 14.07 -3.49 -12.85
N PRO A 49 14.26 -2.30 -13.48
CA PRO A 49 13.18 -1.34 -13.75
C PRO A 49 12.01 -1.96 -14.50
N PHE A 50 10.80 -1.49 -14.23
CA PHE A 50 9.62 -2.01 -14.91
C PHE A 50 9.54 -1.45 -16.34
N VAL A 51 9.37 -2.33 -17.31
CA VAL A 51 9.06 -1.97 -18.71
C VAL A 51 7.82 -2.74 -19.17
N CYS A 52 7.05 -2.18 -20.11
CA CYS A 52 5.77 -2.73 -20.53
C CYS A 52 5.88 -4.21 -20.97
N SER A 53 6.97 -4.59 -21.65
CA SER A 53 7.19 -5.95 -22.14
C SER A 53 7.27 -7.01 -21.04
N LYS A 54 7.47 -6.64 -19.76
CA LYS A 54 7.44 -7.55 -18.62
C LYS A 54 6.02 -8.02 -18.26
N LYS A 55 4.99 -7.29 -18.68
CA LYS A 55 3.59 -7.66 -18.50
C LYS A 55 3.09 -8.31 -19.79
N SER A 56 2.35 -9.40 -19.68
CA SER A 56 1.86 -10.13 -20.85
C SER A 56 0.89 -9.26 -21.66
N ASN A 57 0.99 -9.35 -22.98
CA ASN A 57 0.08 -8.69 -23.94
C ASN A 57 0.03 -7.15 -23.85
N ILE A 58 1.08 -6.51 -23.34
CA ILE A 58 1.16 -5.04 -23.33
C ILE A 58 2.52 -4.56 -23.83
N SER A 59 2.51 -3.42 -24.49
CA SER A 59 3.67 -2.78 -25.09
C SER A 59 3.67 -1.29 -24.80
N CYS A 60 4.77 -0.62 -25.13
CA CYS A 60 4.86 0.83 -25.04
C CYS A 60 3.96 1.56 -26.04
N LYS A 61 3.42 0.87 -27.06
CA LYS A 61 2.49 1.43 -28.05
C LYS A 61 1.05 1.47 -27.53
N ASP A 62 0.72 0.64 -26.56
CA ASP A 62 -0.62 0.59 -25.97
C ASP A 62 -0.88 1.82 -25.09
N PRO A 63 -2.12 2.35 -25.08
CA PRO A 63 -2.51 3.46 -24.20
C PRO A 63 -2.20 3.16 -22.74
N ALA A 64 -1.97 4.18 -21.91
CA ALA A 64 -1.72 3.98 -20.48
C ALA A 64 -2.95 3.34 -19.82
N ASP A 65 -2.73 2.52 -18.79
CA ASP A 65 -3.83 1.95 -18.02
C ASP A 65 -4.47 3.05 -17.15
N MET A 66 -3.66 4.06 -16.78
CA MET A 66 -4.03 5.20 -15.96
C MET A 66 -3.23 6.44 -16.33
N GLU A 67 -3.84 7.60 -16.15
CA GLU A 67 -3.19 8.90 -16.27
C GLU A 67 -2.89 9.47 -14.88
N TYR A 68 -1.70 10.08 -14.74
CA TYR A 68 -1.35 10.80 -13.52
C TYR A 68 -2.08 12.14 -13.48
N ASP A 69 -3.20 12.18 -12.76
CA ASP A 69 -4.08 13.33 -12.63
C ASP A 69 -4.59 13.51 -11.20
N ASN A 70 -5.52 14.44 -11.00
CA ASN A 70 -6.17 14.73 -9.71
C ASN A 70 -7.51 14.03 -9.53
N SER A 71 -7.84 13.02 -10.35
CA SER A 71 -9.05 12.21 -10.18
C SER A 71 -8.98 11.31 -8.95
N ARG A 72 -7.75 11.02 -8.48
CA ARG A 72 -7.42 10.15 -7.35
C ARG A 72 -6.19 10.67 -6.63
N VAL A 73 -6.02 10.27 -5.37
CA VAL A 73 -4.81 10.60 -4.61
C VAL A 73 -3.72 9.59 -4.93
N TRP A 74 -2.60 10.08 -5.46
CA TRP A 74 -1.42 9.27 -5.73
C TRP A 74 -0.49 9.25 -4.53
N VAL A 75 0.05 8.09 -4.22
CA VAL A 75 1.08 7.92 -3.19
C VAL A 75 2.22 7.08 -3.76
N VAL A 76 3.47 7.52 -3.64
CA VAL A 76 4.61 6.86 -4.28
C VAL A 76 5.56 6.29 -3.24
N ASP A 77 5.79 4.97 -3.28
CA ASP A 77 6.76 4.32 -2.39
C ASP A 77 8.19 4.78 -2.67
N LYS A 78 9.05 4.65 -1.64
CA LYS A 78 10.49 4.63 -1.88
C LYS A 78 10.86 3.36 -2.67
N PRO A 79 11.89 3.41 -3.53
CA PRO A 79 12.38 2.22 -4.20
C PRO A 79 12.94 1.19 -3.20
N ASN A 80 13.01 -0.07 -3.63
CA ASN A 80 13.70 -1.16 -2.95
C ASN A 80 13.20 -1.46 -1.53
N LEU A 81 11.92 -1.20 -1.25
CA LEU A 81 11.30 -1.62 0.00
C LEU A 81 11.08 -3.13 0.01
N PRO A 82 11.38 -3.82 1.12
CA PRO A 82 11.19 -5.27 1.23
C PRO A 82 9.71 -5.64 1.06
N LYS A 83 9.45 -6.88 0.63
CA LYS A 83 8.11 -7.43 0.59
C LYS A 83 7.60 -7.64 2.01
N THR A 84 6.28 -7.61 2.18
CA THR A 84 5.64 -8.00 3.42
C THR A 84 5.99 -9.47 3.70
N PRO A 85 6.47 -9.81 4.92
CA PRO A 85 6.79 -11.20 5.25
C PRO A 85 5.59 -12.13 5.13
N PRO A 86 5.75 -13.39 4.67
CA PRO A 86 4.65 -14.33 4.54
C PRO A 86 3.84 -14.51 5.83
N GLY A 87 2.51 -14.52 5.71
CA GLY A 87 1.59 -14.63 6.86
C GLY A 87 1.35 -13.30 7.59
N PHE A 88 2.18 -12.28 7.38
CA PHE A 88 1.92 -10.93 7.87
C PHE A 88 1.15 -10.13 6.81
N HIS A 89 0.42 -9.13 7.27
CA HIS A 89 -0.26 -8.18 6.40
C HIS A 89 0.21 -6.76 6.72
N ARG A 90 0.66 -6.04 5.69
CA ARG A 90 1.03 -4.64 5.79
C ARG A 90 -0.13 -3.76 5.32
N ASP A 91 -0.53 -2.85 6.18
CA ASP A 91 -1.65 -1.95 5.95
C ASP A 91 -1.20 -0.48 5.99
N LEU A 92 -1.79 0.34 5.12
CA LEU A 92 -1.49 1.75 4.97
C LEU A 92 -2.77 2.57 5.08
N VAL A 93 -2.77 3.53 5.99
CA VAL A 93 -3.92 4.39 6.26
C VAL A 93 -3.53 5.84 6.03
N LEU A 94 -4.11 6.49 5.02
CA LEU A 94 -3.93 7.92 4.83
C LEU A 94 -4.63 8.73 5.93
N ARG A 95 -3.94 9.74 6.46
CA ARG A 95 -4.52 10.70 7.40
C ARG A 95 -5.55 11.60 6.71
N LYS A 96 -6.54 12.07 7.48
CA LYS A 96 -7.64 12.89 6.96
C LYS A 96 -7.17 14.22 6.34
N ASP A 97 -6.05 14.74 6.81
CA ASP A 97 -5.42 15.97 6.34
C ASP A 97 -4.49 15.76 5.13
N PHE A 98 -4.43 14.52 4.61
CA PHE A 98 -3.55 14.10 3.50
C PHE A 98 -2.05 14.27 3.78
N SER A 99 -1.64 14.66 5.00
CA SER A 99 -0.25 15.00 5.33
C SER A 99 0.73 13.84 5.12
N LYS A 100 0.32 12.64 5.50
CA LYS A 100 1.06 11.38 5.33
C LYS A 100 0.17 10.17 5.58
N LEU A 101 0.70 8.99 5.29
CA LEU A 101 0.10 7.72 5.70
C LEU A 101 0.69 7.26 7.04
N ASP A 102 -0.07 6.45 7.77
CA ASP A 102 0.42 5.64 8.87
C ASP A 102 0.55 4.19 8.39
N CYS A 103 1.65 3.52 8.76
CA CYS A 103 1.94 2.13 8.42
C CYS A 103 1.66 1.21 9.60
N TYR A 104 0.99 0.09 9.33
CA TYR A 104 0.71 -0.95 10.30
C TYR A 104 1.09 -2.32 9.74
N TYR A 105 1.52 -3.22 10.61
CA TYR A 105 1.59 -4.64 10.30
C TYR A 105 0.62 -5.41 11.18
N PHE A 106 0.11 -6.52 10.66
CA PHE A 106 -0.72 -7.46 11.40
C PHE A 106 -0.07 -8.84 11.31
N ALA A 107 0.15 -9.47 12.47
CA ALA A 107 0.56 -10.87 12.55
C ALA A 107 -0.61 -11.82 12.22
N PRO A 108 -0.35 -13.10 11.89
CA PRO A 108 -1.39 -14.11 11.69
C PRO A 108 -2.40 -14.22 12.84
N ASN A 109 -1.97 -13.95 14.07
CA ASN A 109 -2.82 -13.97 15.27
C ASN A 109 -3.64 -12.68 15.47
N GLY A 110 -3.56 -11.71 14.55
CA GLY A 110 -4.25 -10.42 14.61
C GLY A 110 -3.55 -9.34 15.42
N ARG A 111 -2.37 -9.60 16.03
CA ARG A 111 -1.60 -8.58 16.74
C ARG A 111 -1.16 -7.50 15.75
N LYS A 112 -1.46 -6.24 16.10
CA LYS A 112 -1.12 -5.06 15.30
C LYS A 112 0.20 -4.46 15.77
N PHE A 113 1.07 -4.10 14.82
CA PHE A 113 2.33 -3.40 15.05
C PHE A 113 2.32 -2.03 14.38
N ARG A 114 2.87 -1.02 15.07
CA ARG A 114 3.01 0.36 14.58
C ARG A 114 4.47 0.79 14.43
N ALA A 115 5.41 0.00 14.98
CA ALA A 115 6.82 0.27 14.91
C ALA A 115 7.65 -1.03 14.96
N GLY A 116 8.91 -0.93 14.51
CA GLY A 116 9.85 -2.06 14.53
C GLY A 116 10.20 -2.56 15.93
N THR A 117 10.12 -1.72 16.96
CA THR A 117 10.32 -2.14 18.36
C THR A 117 9.25 -3.13 18.83
N GLU A 118 7.99 -2.94 18.40
CA GLU A 118 6.90 -3.86 18.73
C GLU A 118 7.07 -5.21 18.01
N VAL A 119 7.57 -5.17 16.76
CA VAL A 119 7.93 -6.38 16.00
C VAL A 119 9.08 -7.12 16.68
N ALA A 120 10.13 -6.42 17.11
CA ALA A 120 11.28 -7.02 17.80
C ALA A 120 10.85 -7.81 19.05
N SER A 121 10.01 -7.19 19.89
CA SER A 121 9.46 -7.87 21.07
C SER A 121 8.61 -9.07 20.69
N PHE A 122 7.76 -8.95 19.66
CA PHE A 122 6.94 -10.04 19.18
C PHE A 122 7.77 -11.23 18.69
N LEU A 123 8.79 -11.01 17.85
CA LEU A 123 9.64 -12.09 17.33
C LEU A 123 10.40 -12.80 18.46
N LYS A 124 10.81 -12.07 19.50
CA LYS A 124 11.45 -12.66 20.70
C LYS A 124 10.48 -13.56 21.49
N GLU A 125 9.21 -13.18 21.56
CA GLU A 125 8.16 -13.91 22.29
C GLU A 125 7.60 -15.11 21.50
N ASN A 126 7.82 -15.18 20.18
CA ASN A 126 7.19 -16.15 19.28
C ASN A 126 8.26 -16.85 18.42
N PRO A 127 8.98 -17.86 18.97
CA PRO A 127 10.10 -18.53 18.31
C PRO A 127 9.77 -19.22 16.98
N GLU A 128 8.50 -19.45 16.67
CA GLU A 128 8.04 -19.97 15.39
C GLU A 128 8.36 -19.04 14.20
N TYR A 129 8.62 -17.74 14.46
CA TYR A 129 9.02 -16.76 13.45
C TYR A 129 10.53 -16.49 13.45
N LYS A 130 11.37 -17.43 13.93
CA LYS A 130 12.83 -17.27 14.05
C LYS A 130 13.58 -16.93 12.75
N ASP A 131 12.98 -17.24 11.60
CA ASP A 131 13.56 -16.95 10.29
C ASP A 131 13.29 -15.50 9.83
N LEU A 132 12.48 -14.76 10.58
CA LEU A 132 12.21 -13.34 10.35
C LEU A 132 13.04 -12.47 11.29
N SER A 133 13.40 -11.31 10.77
CA SER A 133 14.12 -10.25 11.45
C SER A 133 13.33 -8.94 11.40
N THR A 134 13.73 -7.96 12.21
CA THR A 134 13.09 -6.63 12.18
C THR A 134 13.30 -5.92 10.84
N SER A 135 14.38 -6.22 10.10
CA SER A 135 14.65 -5.66 8.77
C SER A 135 13.68 -6.12 7.69
N ASP A 136 12.99 -7.26 7.90
CA ASP A 136 11.96 -7.73 6.98
C ASP A 136 10.67 -6.88 7.04
N PHE A 137 10.56 -6.02 8.05
CA PHE A 137 9.41 -5.14 8.27
C PHE A 137 9.79 -3.67 8.01
N SER A 138 9.36 -3.13 6.88
CA SER A 138 9.53 -1.70 6.59
C SER A 138 8.31 -0.88 6.99
N PHE A 139 8.50 0.05 7.92
CA PHE A 139 7.52 1.08 8.30
C PHE A 139 7.63 2.36 7.47
N SER A 140 8.47 2.36 6.43
CA SER A 140 8.51 3.45 5.45
C SER A 140 7.15 3.60 4.78
N VAL A 141 6.65 4.83 4.68
CA VAL A 141 5.36 5.13 4.03
C VAL A 141 5.58 5.80 2.68
N PRO A 142 4.67 5.58 1.71
CA PRO A 142 4.74 6.28 0.44
C PRO A 142 4.55 7.79 0.64
N LYS A 143 5.17 8.58 -0.24
CA LYS A 143 4.97 10.03 -0.29
C LYS A 143 3.63 10.33 -0.92
N VAL A 144 2.81 11.15 -0.25
CA VAL A 144 1.55 11.63 -0.84
C VAL A 144 1.86 12.72 -1.87
N MET A 145 1.28 12.58 -3.06
CA MET A 145 1.45 13.53 -4.14
C MET A 145 0.40 14.64 -4.04
N MET A 146 0.75 15.72 -3.33
CA MET A 146 -0.20 16.81 -3.00
C MET A 146 -0.92 17.41 -4.21
N ASN A 147 -0.27 17.46 -5.38
CA ASN A 147 -0.88 17.98 -6.62
C ASN A 147 -2.00 17.10 -7.17
N THR A 148 -2.17 15.88 -6.66
CA THR A 148 -3.24 14.94 -7.03
C THR A 148 -4.38 14.91 -6.02
N VAL A 149 -4.23 15.58 -4.87
CA VAL A 149 -5.30 15.68 -3.87
C VAL A 149 -6.42 16.57 -4.42
N PRO A 150 -7.67 16.06 -4.55
CA PRO A 150 -8.76 16.85 -5.09
C PRO A 150 -8.98 18.14 -4.27
N VAL A 151 -9.12 19.28 -4.96
CA VAL A 151 -9.23 20.62 -4.34
C VAL A 151 -10.40 20.71 -3.34
N ASP A 152 -11.49 19.99 -3.60
CA ASP A 152 -12.66 19.92 -2.72
C ASP A 152 -12.48 19.04 -1.49
N ALA A 153 -11.43 18.20 -1.45
CA ALA A 153 -11.07 17.37 -0.31
C ALA A 153 -10.23 18.14 0.70
N ALA A 154 -9.38 19.05 0.22
CA ALA A 154 -8.54 19.91 1.04
C ALA A 154 -9.31 21.01 1.80
N LYS A 155 -10.58 21.27 1.44
CA LYS A 155 -11.46 22.28 2.08
C LYS A 155 -12.49 21.72 3.06
N VAL A 156 -12.55 20.40 3.29
CA VAL A 156 -13.53 19.78 4.21
C VAL A 156 -13.05 19.87 5.67
N GLU A 157 -12.79 21.09 6.15
CA GLU A 157 -12.63 21.32 7.59
C GLU A 157 -13.92 21.85 8.26
N SER A 158 -14.98 22.16 7.51
CA SER A 158 -16.05 23.02 8.07
C SER A 158 -17.50 22.57 7.90
N SER A 159 -17.82 21.41 7.33
CA SER A 159 -19.22 20.97 7.34
C SER A 159 -19.38 19.46 7.22
N GLY A 160 -20.14 18.89 8.16
CA GLY A 160 -20.50 17.48 8.16
C GLY A 160 -21.23 17.12 6.87
N GLY A 161 -20.69 16.18 6.10
CA GLY A 161 -21.30 15.67 4.88
C GLY A 161 -20.53 14.48 4.32
N SER A 162 -21.26 13.40 4.04
CA SER A 162 -20.92 12.15 3.33
C SER A 162 -19.45 11.71 3.27
N LYS A 163 -19.19 10.49 3.76
CA LYS A 163 -17.93 9.74 3.60
C LYS A 163 -17.59 9.55 2.12
N ARG A 164 -16.97 10.54 1.48
CA ARG A 164 -16.37 10.37 0.14
C ARG A 164 -15.24 9.35 0.29
N LYS A 165 -15.44 8.16 -0.28
CA LYS A 165 -14.38 7.15 -0.37
C LYS A 165 -13.43 7.64 -1.46
N PHE A 166 -12.29 8.21 -1.05
CA PHE A 166 -11.21 8.50 -1.98
C PHE A 166 -10.61 7.17 -2.43
N SER A 167 -10.36 7.06 -3.74
CA SER A 167 -9.55 5.96 -4.26
C SER A 167 -8.10 6.39 -4.29
N PHE A 168 -7.23 5.50 -3.84
CA PHE A 168 -5.81 5.76 -3.72
C PHE A 168 -5.04 4.87 -4.67
N VAL A 169 -4.15 5.49 -5.42
CA VAL A 169 -3.28 4.84 -6.39
C VAL A 169 -1.88 4.83 -5.81
N LYS A 170 -1.24 3.67 -5.90
CA LYS A 170 0.12 3.47 -5.46
C LYS A 170 1.07 3.18 -6.61
#